data_AF-A0A368JPY2-F1
#
_entry.id   AF-A0A368JPY2-F1
#
_cell.length_a   1.000
_cell.length_b   1.000
_cell.length_c   1.000
_cell.angle_alpha   90.00
_cell.angle_beta   90.00
_cell.angle_gamma   90.00
#
_symmetry.space_group_name_H-M   'P 1'
#
loop_
_entity.id
_entity.type
_entity.pdbx_description
1 polymer ?
#
loop_
_entity_poly.entity_id
_entity_poly.type
_entity_poly.pdbx_seq_one_letter_code
_entity_poly.pdbx_strand_id
1 'polypeptide(L)'
;MESTFDTHWADEARLTFNQLPTEVQNAFLRQLPNLVASYASLYAQRPEDSKVVGTISHMQAPDWNLWLRMGTEYAEAETGPILFVNEFSSLSPEDFEQSVVAARQSGDRLNEDRNAD
;
A
#
# COMPACT_ATOMS: atom_id res chain seq x y z
N MET A 1 -3.27 17.29 -15.01
CA MET A 1 -2.46 16.21 -15.59
C MET A 1 -2.88 14.95 -14.86
N GLU A 2 -3.55 14.02 -15.53
CA GLU A 2 -3.71 12.68 -14.96
C GLU A 2 -2.29 12.12 -14.87
N SER A 3 -1.75 12.01 -13.66
CA SER A 3 -0.49 11.32 -13.43
C SER A 3 -0.72 9.87 -13.82
N THR A 4 -0.40 9.51 -15.05
CA THR A 4 -0.37 8.13 -15.51
C THR A 4 0.79 7.45 -14.79
N PHE A 5 0.46 6.67 -13.77
CA PHE A 5 1.39 5.77 -13.10
C PHE A 5 1.14 4.35 -13.60
N ASP A 6 2.21 3.56 -13.70
CA ASP A 6 2.09 2.14 -13.97
C ASP A 6 1.77 1.39 -12.68
N THR A 7 0.96 0.33 -12.78
CA THR A 7 0.65 -0.54 -11.65
C THR A 7 1.06 -1.97 -11.97
N HIS A 8 2.03 -2.48 -11.24
CA HIS A 8 2.48 -3.86 -11.35
C HIS A 8 1.92 -4.67 -10.20
N TRP A 9 1.36 -5.84 -10.51
CA TRP A 9 0.77 -6.71 -9.50
C TRP A 9 1.59 -8.00 -9.43
N ALA A 10 1.87 -8.46 -8.21
CA ALA A 10 2.23 -9.86 -8.02
C ALA A 10 1.06 -10.75 -8.46
N ASP A 11 1.35 -11.92 -9.03
CA ASP A 11 0.33 -12.84 -9.54
C ASP A 11 -0.69 -13.21 -8.47
N GLU A 12 -0.23 -13.54 -7.26
CA GLU A 12 -1.09 -13.89 -6.12
C GLU A 12 -1.97 -12.71 -5.69
N ALA A 13 -1.38 -11.50 -5.61
CA ALA A 13 -2.12 -10.29 -5.28
C ALA A 13 -3.22 -9.99 -6.32
N ARG A 14 -2.89 -10.18 -7.61
CA ARG A 14 -3.85 -10.00 -8.70
C ARG A 14 -4.97 -11.02 -8.64
N LEU A 15 -4.67 -12.27 -8.32
CA LEU A 15 -5.67 -13.33 -8.16
C LEU A 15 -6.66 -13.00 -7.04
N THR A 16 -6.17 -12.62 -5.85
CA THR A 16 -7.05 -12.24 -4.74
C THR A 16 -7.89 -11.01 -5.08
N PHE A 17 -7.30 -10.00 -5.73
CA PHE A 17 -8.05 -8.83 -6.19
C PHE A 17 -9.21 -9.20 -7.12
N ASN A 18 -8.96 -10.10 -8.08
CA ASN A 18 -9.99 -10.54 -9.04
C ASN A 18 -11.14 -11.34 -8.40
N GLN A 19 -10.93 -11.91 -7.20
CA GLN A 19 -11.97 -12.63 -6.45
C GLN A 19 -12.89 -11.70 -5.65
N LEU A 20 -12.53 -10.43 -5.48
CA LEU A 20 -13.33 -9.47 -4.74
C LEU A 20 -14.61 -9.06 -5.49
N PRO A 21 -15.66 -8.62 -4.78
CA PRO A 21 -16.81 -7.97 -5.39
C PRO A 21 -16.38 -6.77 -6.24
N THR A 22 -17.06 -6.55 -7.37
CA THR A 22 -16.73 -5.47 -8.32
C THR A 22 -16.77 -4.08 -7.67
N GLU A 23 -17.69 -3.85 -6.74
CA GLU A 23 -17.76 -2.61 -5.97
C GLU A 23 -16.50 -2.37 -5.13
N VAL A 24 -15.97 -3.40 -4.48
CA VAL A 24 -14.75 -3.33 -3.67
C VAL A 24 -13.54 -3.13 -4.59
N GLN A 25 -13.47 -3.84 -5.71
CA GLN A 25 -12.43 -3.62 -6.73
C GLN A 25 -12.41 -2.16 -7.22
N ASN A 26 -13.58 -1.60 -7.54
CA ASN A 26 -13.69 -0.22 -7.99
C ASN A 26 -13.33 0.80 -6.89
N ALA A 27 -13.77 0.57 -5.66
CA ALA A 27 -13.41 1.42 -4.53
C ALA A 27 -11.90 1.45 -4.32
N PHE A 28 -11.25 0.29 -4.42
CA PHE A 28 -9.81 0.15 -4.34
C PHE A 28 -9.08 0.89 -5.46
N LEU A 29 -9.46 0.68 -6.73
CA LEU A 29 -8.83 1.33 -7.87
C LEU A 29 -8.93 2.86 -7.80
N ARG A 30 -10.02 3.40 -7.24
CA ARG A 30 -10.20 4.84 -7.02
C ARG A 30 -9.26 5.42 -5.96
N GLN A 31 -8.72 4.59 -5.06
CA GLN A 31 -7.77 5.04 -4.04
C GLN A 31 -6.33 5.07 -4.55
N LEU A 32 -5.99 4.27 -5.56
CA LEU A 32 -4.62 4.16 -6.06
C LEU A 32 -3.98 5.51 -6.44
N PRO A 33 -4.66 6.46 -7.13
CA PRO A 33 -4.06 7.74 -7.46
C PRO A 33 -3.65 8.57 -6.23
N ASN A 34 -4.47 8.55 -5.17
CA ASN A 34 -4.17 9.26 -3.92
C ASN A 34 -3.02 8.58 -3.16
N LEU A 35 -2.96 7.25 -3.23
CA LEU A 35 -1.88 6.47 -2.65
C LEU A 35 -0.54 6.79 -3.35
N VAL A 36 -0.54 6.84 -4.67
CA VAL A 36 0.64 7.22 -5.47
C VAL A 36 1.08 8.65 -5.17
N ALA A 37 0.16 9.61 -5.06
CA ALA A 37 0.50 10.98 -4.68
C ALA A 37 1.15 11.07 -3.27
N SER A 38 0.64 10.25 -2.34
CA SER A 38 1.22 10.14 -0.98
C SER A 38 2.62 9.53 -1.03
N TYR A 39 2.81 8.47 -1.82
CA TYR A 39 4.11 7.83 -1.98
C TYR A 39 5.12 8.70 -2.70
N ALA A 40 4.73 9.47 -3.72
CA ALA A 40 5.63 10.41 -4.39
C ALA A 40 6.23 11.41 -3.37
N SER A 41 5.40 11.88 -2.44
CA SER A 41 5.84 12.78 -1.36
C SER A 41 6.80 12.09 -0.38
N LEU A 42 6.59 10.82 -0.07
CA LEU A 42 7.49 10.02 0.78
C LEU A 42 8.79 9.63 0.04
N TYR A 43 8.69 9.35 -1.25
CA TYR A 43 9.80 8.97 -2.11
C TYR A 43 10.81 10.11 -2.23
N ALA A 44 10.35 11.36 -2.32
CA ALA A 44 11.22 12.54 -2.27
C ALA A 44 11.99 12.70 -0.94
N GLN A 45 11.50 12.08 0.14
CA GLN A 45 12.10 12.15 1.49
C GLN A 45 12.88 10.88 1.86
N ARG A 46 12.95 9.91 0.95
CA ARG A 46 13.59 8.62 1.22
C ARG A 46 15.13 8.78 1.32
N PRO A 47 15.82 7.88 2.04
CA PRO A 47 17.28 7.80 1.99
C PRO A 47 17.79 7.52 0.57
N GLU A 48 18.92 8.11 0.17
CA GLU A 48 19.48 7.93 -1.19
C GLU A 48 19.73 6.46 -1.57
N ASP A 49 20.05 5.60 -0.60
CA ASP A 49 20.23 4.16 -0.80
C ASP A 49 18.93 3.39 -1.04
N SER A 50 17.77 3.98 -0.70
CA SER A 50 16.47 3.34 -0.89
C SER A 50 15.98 3.56 -2.31
N LYS A 51 15.78 2.49 -3.07
CA LYS A 51 15.28 2.57 -4.45
C LYS A 51 13.75 2.65 -4.53
N VAL A 52 13.08 2.27 -3.44
CA VAL A 52 11.62 2.18 -3.33
C VAL A 52 11.15 2.74 -1.98
N VAL A 53 9.88 3.07 -1.88
CA VAL A 53 9.19 3.33 -0.61
C VAL A 53 7.96 2.43 -0.50
N GLY A 54 7.91 1.62 0.55
CA GLY A 54 6.83 0.68 0.78
C GLY A 54 5.93 1.10 1.94
N THR A 55 4.66 0.71 1.88
CA THR A 55 3.83 0.65 3.09
C THR A 55 2.87 -0.52 3.05
N ILE A 56 2.43 -0.94 4.23
CA ILE A 56 1.30 -1.85 4.38
C ILE A 56 0.06 -0.99 4.62
N SER A 57 -0.93 -1.14 3.75
CA SER A 57 -2.23 -0.49 3.84
C SER A 57 -3.31 -1.49 4.21
N HIS A 58 -4.35 -0.99 4.86
CA HIS A 58 -5.45 -1.79 5.37
C HIS A 58 -6.78 -1.18 4.93
N MET A 59 -7.68 -2.01 4.43
CA MET A 59 -9.02 -1.62 3.98
C MET A 59 -10.07 -2.51 4.64
N GLN A 60 -11.14 -1.89 5.14
CA GLN A 60 -12.30 -2.60 5.64
C GLN A 60 -13.47 -2.36 4.69
N ALA A 61 -14.14 -3.44 4.29
CA ALA A 61 -15.37 -3.41 3.53
C ALA A 61 -16.45 -4.18 4.32
N PRO A 62 -17.04 -3.56 5.36
CA PRO A 62 -17.91 -4.24 6.31
C PRO A 62 -19.20 -4.77 5.67
N ASP A 63 -19.73 -4.09 4.65
CA ASP A 63 -20.91 -4.54 3.90
C ASP A 63 -20.71 -5.90 3.22
N TRP A 64 -19.45 -6.30 2.98
CA TRP A 64 -19.08 -7.60 2.41
C TRP A 64 -18.35 -8.51 3.40
N ASN A 65 -18.22 -8.10 4.67
CA ASN A 65 -17.48 -8.81 5.71
C ASN A 65 -16.01 -9.10 5.29
N LEU A 66 -15.36 -8.11 4.67
CA LEU A 66 -13.99 -8.23 4.16
C LEU A 66 -13.04 -7.28 4.90
N TRP A 67 -11.91 -7.85 5.30
CA TRP A 67 -10.77 -7.13 5.87
C TRP A 67 -9.56 -7.41 5.00
N LEU A 68 -9.06 -6.38 4.33
CA LEU A 68 -8.03 -6.52 3.30
C LEU A 68 -6.74 -5.87 3.77
N ARG A 69 -5.64 -6.61 3.62
CA ARG A 69 -4.29 -6.09 3.78
C ARG A 69 -3.64 -6.02 2.41
N MET A 70 -2.92 -4.93 2.19
CA MET A 70 -2.15 -4.71 0.99
C MET A 70 -0.74 -4.27 1.34
N GLY A 71 0.25 -4.93 0.74
CA GLY A 71 1.63 -4.46 0.71
C GLY A 71 1.91 -3.80 -0.63
N THR A 72 2.19 -2.50 -0.60
CA THR A 72 2.54 -1.73 -1.80
C THR A 72 3.92 -1.12 -1.68
N GLU A 73 4.62 -1.06 -2.81
CA GLU A 73 5.87 -0.35 -2.97
C GLU A 73 5.76 0.63 -4.13
N TYR A 74 6.41 1.78 -3.99
CA TYR A 74 6.46 2.82 -4.99
C TYR A 74 7.91 3.07 -5.41
N ALA A 75 8.12 3.23 -6.72
CA ALA A 75 9.38 3.62 -7.30
C ALA A 75 9.15 4.66 -8.40
N GLU A 76 10.16 5.47 -8.70
CA GLU A 76 10.18 6.28 -9.91
C GLU A 76 11.20 5.68 -10.88
N ALA A 77 10.73 5.29 -12.06
CA ALA A 77 11.56 4.86 -13.16
C ALA A 77 11.67 5.97 -14.21
N GLU A 78 12.54 5.79 -15.21
CA GLU A 78 12.69 6.72 -16.33
C GLU A 78 11.38 6.95 -17.10
N THR A 79 10.49 5.96 -17.10
CA THR A 79 9.18 6.02 -17.76
C THR A 79 8.09 6.66 -16.90
N GLY A 80 8.33 6.90 -15.61
CA GLY A 80 7.37 7.49 -14.69
C GLY A 80 7.23 6.72 -13.37
N PRO A 81 6.25 7.13 -12.54
CA PRO A 81 5.94 6.48 -11.27
C PRO A 81 5.39 5.07 -11.48
N ILE A 82 5.87 4.12 -10.67
CA ILE A 82 5.44 2.73 -10.67
C ILE A 82 4.96 2.36 -9.27
N LEU A 83 3.74 1.84 -9.18
CA LEU A 83 3.18 1.24 -7.98
C LEU A 83 3.21 -0.29 -8.11
N PHE A 84 3.97 -0.94 -7.25
CA PHE A 84 4.01 -2.39 -7.11
C PHE A 84 3.04 -2.83 -6.01
N VAL A 85 2.04 -3.63 -6.37
CA VAL A 85 1.16 -4.32 -5.43
C VAL A 85 1.72 -5.72 -5.21
N ASN A 86 2.58 -5.85 -4.20
CA ASN A 86 3.31 -7.09 -3.93
C ASN A 86 2.47 -8.09 -3.13
N GLU A 87 1.65 -7.59 -2.21
CA GLU A 87 0.82 -8.42 -1.34
C GLU A 87 -0.59 -7.87 -1.35
N PHE A 88 -1.57 -8.76 -1.50
CA PHE A 88 -2.97 -8.42 -1.37
C PHE A 88 -3.72 -9.63 -0.83
N SER A 89 -4.26 -9.52 0.38
CA SER A 89 -4.82 -10.66 1.10
C SER A 89 -6.07 -10.29 1.89
N SER A 90 -7.03 -11.21 1.92
CA SER A 90 -8.14 -11.14 2.85
C SER A 90 -7.71 -11.74 4.18
N LEU A 91 -7.97 -11.01 5.26
CA LEU A 91 -7.67 -11.37 6.63
C LEU A 91 -8.96 -11.62 7.40
N SER A 92 -8.86 -12.39 8.48
CA SER A 92 -9.87 -12.41 9.53
C SER A 92 -9.88 -11.05 10.25
N PRO A 93 -10.96 -10.66 10.94
CA PRO A 93 -11.00 -9.43 11.72
C PRO A 93 -9.85 -9.33 12.74
N GLU A 94 -9.56 -10.43 13.43
CA GLU A 94 -8.48 -10.51 14.44
C GLU A 94 -7.09 -10.31 13.82
N ASP A 95 -6.81 -11.00 12.71
CA ASP A 95 -5.55 -10.88 11.97
C ASP A 95 -5.36 -9.47 11.39
N PHE A 96 -6.46 -8.85 10.95
CA PHE A 96 -6.45 -7.48 10.46
C PHE A 96 -6.07 -6.50 11.56
N GLU A 97 -6.67 -6.60 12.75
CA GLU A 97 -6.32 -5.73 13.88
C GLU A 97 -4.85 -5.90 14.28
N GLN A 98 -4.35 -7.14 14.35
CA GLN A 98 -2.93 -7.40 14.61
C GLN A 98 -2.03 -6.78 13.53
N SER A 99 -2.41 -6.90 12.26
CA SER A 99 -1.65 -6.33 11.16
C SER A 99 -1.65 -4.80 11.17
N VAL A 100 -2.77 -4.16 11.52
CA VAL A 100 -2.85 -2.70 11.70
C VAL A 100 -1.92 -2.25 12.82
N VAL A 101 -1.91 -2.95 13.95
CA VAL A 101 -1.01 -2.64 15.07
C VAL A 101 0.46 -2.79 14.64
N ALA A 102 0.81 -3.88 13.96
CA ALA A 102 2.17 -4.11 13.48
C ALA A 102 2.64 -3.06 12.46
N ALA A 103 1.76 -2.63 11.54
CA ALA A 103 2.08 -1.60 10.56
C ALA A 103 2.28 -0.23 11.21
N ARG A 104 1.48 0.13 12.23
CA ARG A 104 1.67 1.37 13.00
C ARG A 104 3.00 1.38 13.76
N GLN A 105 3.37 0.27 14.38
CA GLN A 105 4.67 0.14 15.07
C GLN A 105 5.86 0.23 14.10
N SER A 106 5.68 -0.19 12.85
CA SER A 106 6.73 -0.12 11.82
C SER A 106 6.86 1.29 11.23
N GLY A 107 5.75 2.04 11.12
CA GLY A 107 5.75 3.45 10.72
C GLY A 107 6.33 4.40 11.76
N ASP A 108 6.29 4.03 13.05
CA ASP A 108 6.85 4.81 14.16
C ASP A 108 8.38 4.73 14.25
N ARG A 109 9.02 3.71 13.64
CA ARG A 109 10.49 3.57 13.62
C ARG A 109 11.23 4.67 12.86
N LEU A 110 10.54 5.47 12.05
CA LEU A 110 11.12 6.70 11.46
C LEU A 110 11.16 7.88 12.45
N ASN A 111 10.52 7.77 13.63
CA ASN A 111 10.50 8.81 14.67
C ASN A 111 11.37 8.50 15.90
N GLU A 112 11.79 7.24 16.13
CA GLU A 112 12.57 6.88 17.32
C GLU A 112 14.07 7.24 17.26
N ASP A 113 14.63 7.62 16.10
CA ASP A 113 16.05 8.03 16.00
C ASP A 113 16.29 9.53 16.29
N ARG A 114 15.29 10.24 16.85
CA ARG A 114 15.39 11.67 17.21
C ARG A 114 15.40 11.97 18.71
N ASN A 115 15.56 10.97 19.57
CA ASN A 115 15.77 11.17 21.00
C ASN A 115 16.92 10.28 21.51
N ALA A 116 18.15 10.67 21.17
CA ALA A 116 19.31 10.37 21.97
C ALA A 116 19.99 11.71 22.29
N ASP A 117 19.54 12.34 23.38
CA ASP A 117 20.31 13.34 24.14
C ASP A 117 20.89 12.63 25.39
#